data_AF-A0A1Z4MRX4-F1
#
_entry.id   AF-A0A1Z4MRX4-F1
#
_cell.length_a   1.000
_cell.length_b   1.000
_cell.length_c   1.000
_cell.angle_alpha   90.00
_cell.angle_beta   90.00
_cell.angle_gamma   90.00
#
_symmetry.space_group_name_H-M   'P 1'
#
loop_
_entity.id
_entity.type
_entity.pdbx_description
1 polymer ?
#
loop_
_entity_poly.entity_id
_entity_poly.type
_entity_poly.pdbx_seq_one_letter_code
_entity_poly.pdbx_strand_id
1 'polypeptide(L)'
;MSTTSHQSMKNKLALIFFSSTLAVSAAIPALAYAAHEHPFHHNERIKSMTQIEGNGYCRNLFQQLKATGDLGGGFDPNRVNHVWAHIQNGDCIANT
;
A
#
# COMPACT_ATOMS: atom_id res chain seq x y z
N MET A 1 -8.51 -62.85 -23.30
CA MET A 1 -9.85 -62.61 -23.89
C MET A 1 -10.87 -62.69 -22.76
N SER A 2 -11.77 -61.69 -22.67
CA SER A 2 -12.97 -61.63 -21.82
C SER A 2 -12.74 -61.48 -20.30
N THR A 3 -13.40 -60.63 -19.52
CA THR A 3 -14.50 -59.67 -19.73
C THR A 3 -14.57 -58.74 -18.50
N THR A 4 -15.02 -57.52 -18.75
CA THR A 4 -15.34 -56.40 -17.86
C THR A 4 -16.18 -56.76 -16.63
N SER A 5 -15.94 -56.09 -15.50
CA SER A 5 -17.01 -55.81 -14.52
C SER A 5 -16.83 -54.44 -13.89
N HIS A 6 -17.67 -53.50 -14.32
CA HIS A 6 -17.88 -52.19 -13.73
C HIS A 6 -18.40 -52.33 -12.29
N GLN A 7 -17.73 -51.71 -11.32
CA GLN A 7 -18.35 -51.40 -10.03
C GLN A 7 -18.81 -49.94 -10.03
N SER A 8 -20.13 -49.80 -10.02
CA SER A 8 -20.87 -48.55 -9.89
C SER A 8 -20.78 -48.06 -8.44
N MET A 9 -20.04 -46.98 -8.20
CA MET A 9 -20.07 -46.27 -6.92
C MET A 9 -21.08 -45.13 -6.99
N LYS A 10 -22.29 -45.38 -6.48
CA LYS A 10 -23.26 -44.35 -6.10
C LYS A 10 -22.98 -43.96 -4.65
N ASN A 11 -22.33 -42.81 -4.41
CA ASN A 11 -22.23 -42.28 -3.05
C ASN A 11 -22.69 -40.81 -2.97
N LYS A 12 -23.95 -40.70 -2.60
CA LYS A 12 -24.64 -39.70 -1.79
C LYS A 12 -23.92 -38.37 -1.53
N LEU A 13 -24.54 -37.34 -2.13
CA LEU A 13 -24.66 -35.95 -1.70
C LEU A 13 -24.40 -35.70 -0.19
N ALA A 14 -23.44 -34.84 0.12
CA ALA A 14 -23.38 -34.11 1.39
C ALA A 14 -22.97 -32.66 1.10
N LEU A 15 -23.99 -31.80 1.03
CA LEU A 15 -23.89 -30.36 0.92
C LEU A 15 -23.50 -29.82 2.32
N ILE A 16 -22.28 -29.32 2.50
CA ILE A 16 -21.89 -28.63 3.74
C ILE A 16 -21.79 -27.14 3.42
N PHE A 17 -22.68 -26.40 4.07
CA PHE A 17 -22.85 -24.97 3.93
C PHE A 17 -21.61 -24.20 4.41
N PHE A 18 -21.28 -23.18 3.62
CA PHE A 18 -20.28 -22.16 3.86
C PHE A 18 -20.45 -21.52 5.25
N SER A 19 -19.35 -21.32 5.96
CA SER A 19 -19.23 -20.27 6.96
C SER A 19 -17.84 -19.67 6.84
N SER A 20 -17.59 -19.05 5.69
CA SER A 20 -16.49 -18.12 5.53
C SER A 20 -16.91 -16.85 6.27
N THR A 21 -16.46 -16.67 7.51
CA THR A 21 -16.45 -15.35 8.12
C THR A 21 -15.56 -14.46 7.26
N LEU A 22 -16.16 -13.68 6.37
CA LEU A 22 -15.47 -12.56 5.75
C LEU A 22 -15.09 -11.61 6.90
N ALA A 23 -13.81 -11.61 7.27
CA ALA A 23 -13.25 -10.46 7.94
C ALA A 23 -13.38 -9.29 6.96
N VAL A 24 -14.38 -8.43 7.18
CA VAL A 24 -14.42 -7.11 6.57
C VAL A 24 -13.27 -6.34 7.20
N SER A 25 -12.08 -6.51 6.63
CA SER A 25 -11.04 -5.50 6.75
C SER A 25 -11.63 -4.29 6.05
N ALA A 26 -12.19 -3.36 6.83
CA ALA A 26 -12.43 -2.01 6.37
C ALA A 26 -11.04 -1.43 6.07
N ALA A 27 -10.55 -1.68 4.85
CA ALA A 27 -9.46 -0.94 4.28
C ALA A 27 -9.96 0.50 4.24
N ILE A 28 -9.59 1.29 5.26
CA ILE A 28 -9.60 2.74 5.16
C ILE A 28 -8.86 2.98 3.83
N PRO A 29 -9.50 3.60 2.82
CA PRO A 29 -8.85 3.78 1.55
C PRO A 29 -7.61 4.62 1.83
N ALA A 30 -6.43 4.01 1.77
CA ALA A 30 -5.22 4.76 1.51
C ALA A 30 -5.54 5.51 0.23
N LEU A 31 -5.58 6.85 0.27
CA LEU A 31 -5.72 7.63 -0.97
C LEU A 31 -4.62 7.12 -1.89
N ALA A 32 -5.03 6.52 -3.01
CA ALA A 32 -4.10 5.95 -3.94
C ALA A 32 -3.24 7.08 -4.51
N TYR A 33 -1.93 6.94 -4.38
CA TYR A 33 -0.96 7.86 -4.94
C TYR A 33 -1.03 7.83 -6.47
N ALA A 34 -0.80 8.98 -7.11
CA ALA A 34 -0.58 9.00 -8.54
C ALA A 34 0.68 8.20 -8.89
N ALA A 35 0.80 7.71 -10.13
CA ALA A 35 1.94 6.88 -10.53
C ALA A 35 3.31 7.59 -10.42
N HIS A 36 3.30 8.92 -10.45
CA HIS A 36 4.48 9.78 -10.29
C HIS A 36 4.70 10.24 -8.85
N GLU A 37 3.86 9.81 -7.91
CA GLU A 37 3.95 10.16 -6.49
C GLU A 37 4.55 8.99 -5.71
N HIS A 38 5.67 9.26 -5.07
CA HIS A 38 6.44 8.28 -4.34
C HIS A 38 6.53 8.65 -2.86
N PRO A 39 5.76 8.01 -1.98
CA PRO A 39 5.92 8.18 -0.54
C PRO A 39 7.31 7.71 -0.09
N PHE A 40 8.00 8.53 0.70
CA PHE A 40 9.32 8.20 1.24
C PHE A 40 9.40 8.24 2.76
N HIS A 41 8.40 8.83 3.44
CA HIS A 41 8.35 8.87 4.89
C HIS A 41 6.90 8.97 5.39
N HIS A 42 6.58 8.27 6.47
CA HIS A 42 5.27 8.32 7.14
C HIS A 42 5.43 8.79 8.58
N ASN A 43 4.61 9.74 9.01
CA ASN A 43 4.53 10.20 10.39
C ASN A 43 3.15 10.81 10.70
N GLU A 44 2.44 10.23 11.67
CA GLU A 44 1.12 10.69 12.11
C GLU A 44 1.08 12.16 12.55
N ARG A 45 2.20 12.74 13.02
CA ARG A 45 2.28 14.17 13.36
C ARG A 45 2.05 15.08 12.16
N ILE A 46 2.31 14.60 10.94
CA ILE A 46 2.06 15.38 9.71
C ILE A 46 0.56 15.68 9.57
N LYS A 47 -0.33 14.78 10.03
CA LYS A 47 -1.79 14.97 9.94
C LYS A 47 -2.30 16.16 10.75
N SER A 48 -1.57 16.57 11.78
CA SER A 48 -1.90 17.74 12.60
C SER A 48 -1.22 19.04 12.14
N MET A 49 -0.42 19.00 11.08
CA MET A 49 0.26 20.18 10.53
C MET A 49 -0.65 20.91 9.54
N THR A 50 -0.43 22.22 9.39
CA THR A 50 -0.92 22.92 8.19
C THR A 50 -0.17 22.41 6.95
N GLN A 51 -0.75 22.59 5.76
CA GLN A 51 -0.11 22.21 4.51
C GLN A 51 1.28 22.84 4.34
N ILE A 52 1.45 24.10 4.76
CA ILE A 52 2.70 24.85 4.66
C ILE A 52 3.76 24.23 5.58
N GLU A 53 3.41 23.96 6.84
CA GLU A 53 4.31 23.34 7.81
C GLU A 53 4.71 21.92 7.38
N GLY A 54 3.75 21.11 6.94
CA GLY A 54 4.01 19.76 6.43
C GLY A 54 4.94 19.77 5.22
N ASN A 55 4.69 20.67 4.25
CA ASN A 55 5.56 20.82 3.09
C ASN A 55 7.00 21.20 3.50
N GLY A 56 7.15 22.13 4.44
CA GLY A 56 8.45 22.52 4.98
C GLY A 56 9.16 21.35 5.66
N TYR A 57 8.43 20.60 6.51
CA TYR A 57 8.93 19.40 7.18
C TYR A 57 9.43 18.35 6.18
N CYS A 58 8.59 17.98 5.21
CA CYS A 58 8.92 16.95 4.22
C CYS A 58 10.09 17.35 3.32
N ARG A 59 10.17 18.62 2.89
CA ARG A 59 11.30 19.12 2.11
C ARG A 59 12.61 19.07 2.89
N ASN A 60 12.61 19.47 4.16
CA ASN A 60 13.80 19.43 5.00
C ASN A 60 14.25 17.99 5.26
N LEU A 61 13.31 17.10 5.58
CA LEU A 61 13.60 15.68 5.78
C LEU A 61 14.16 15.02 4.52
N PHE A 62 13.58 15.33 3.35
CA PHE A 62 14.08 14.83 2.07
C PHE A 62 15.56 15.20 1.87
N GLN A 63 15.96 16.45 2.12
CA GLN A 63 17.35 16.87 1.97
C GLN A 63 18.30 16.16 2.95
N GLN A 64 17.87 15.95 4.20
CA GLN A 64 18.65 15.23 5.20
C GLN A 64 18.86 13.77 4.81
N LEU A 65 17.79 13.09 4.42
CA LEU A 65 17.84 11.68 3.98
C LEU A 65 18.60 11.53 2.66
N LYS A 66 18.44 12.46 1.73
CA LYS A 66 19.23 12.49 0.48
C LYS A 66 20.72 12.65 0.75
N ALA A 67 21.11 13.50 1.69
CA ALA A 67 22.51 13.73 2.03
C ALA A 67 23.17 12.53 2.75
N THR A 68 22.40 11.77 3.51
CA THR A 68 22.86 10.57 4.24
C THR A 68 22.80 9.31 3.39
N GLY A 69 22.03 9.31 2.29
CA GLY A 69 21.81 8.13 1.46
C GLY A 69 20.67 7.23 1.96
N ASP A 70 19.97 7.64 3.02
CA ASP A 70 18.88 6.88 3.66
C ASP A 70 17.50 7.20 3.05
N LEU A 71 17.46 7.79 1.85
CA LEU A 71 16.22 8.12 1.18
C LEU A 71 15.54 6.86 0.61
N GLY A 72 14.44 6.44 1.24
CA GLY A 72 13.59 5.36 0.74
C GLY A 72 12.64 5.79 -0.39
N GLY A 73 11.76 4.88 -0.83
CA GLY A 73 10.62 5.21 -1.69
C GLY A 73 10.71 4.78 -3.16
N GLY A 74 11.82 4.15 -3.59
CA GLY A 74 11.89 3.48 -4.89
C GLY A 74 11.97 4.41 -6.11
N PHE A 75 12.48 5.63 -5.95
CA PHE A 75 12.69 6.63 -7.00
C PHE A 75 14.14 7.15 -7.01
N ASP A 76 14.55 7.81 -8.09
CA ASP A 76 15.87 8.47 -8.18
C ASP A 76 15.81 9.85 -7.49
N PRO A 77 16.55 10.08 -6.38
CA PRO A 77 16.54 11.34 -5.64
C PRO A 77 17.07 12.54 -6.43
N ASN A 78 17.71 12.32 -7.58
CA ASN A 78 18.21 13.36 -8.47
C ASN A 78 17.23 13.70 -9.60
N ARG A 79 16.12 12.98 -9.71
CA ARG A 79 15.04 13.23 -10.69
C ARG A 79 13.75 13.75 -10.05
N VAL A 80 13.80 14.15 -8.79
CA VAL A 80 12.64 14.69 -8.07
C VAL A 80 12.36 16.13 -8.51
N ASN A 81 11.15 16.37 -9.00
CA ASN A 81 10.65 17.68 -9.41
C ASN A 81 10.06 18.45 -8.23
N HIS A 82 9.39 17.76 -7.31
CA HIS A 82 8.70 18.40 -6.19
C HIS A 82 8.56 17.47 -4.98
N VAL A 83 8.53 18.04 -3.77
CA VAL A 83 8.32 17.33 -2.51
C VAL A 83 7.26 18.07 -1.70
N TRP A 84 6.24 17.36 -1.21
CA TRP A 84 5.17 17.91 -0.39
C TRP A 84 4.65 16.91 0.65
N ALA A 85 3.82 17.40 1.58
CA ALA A 85 3.15 16.57 2.57
C ALA A 85 1.73 16.20 2.11
N HIS A 86 1.40 14.92 2.15
CA HIS A 86 0.03 14.44 2.03
C HIS A 86 -0.60 14.40 3.43
N ILE A 87 -1.12 15.55 3.88
CA ILE A 87 -1.59 15.75 5.28
C ILE A 87 -2.62 14.70 5.70
N GLN A 88 -3.54 14.30 4.83
CA GLN A 88 -4.56 13.31 5.15
C GLN A 88 -3.98 11.91 5.42
N ASN A 89 -2.88 11.58 4.76
CA ASN A 89 -2.26 10.25 4.86
C ASN A 89 -1.15 10.26 5.92
N GLY A 90 -0.63 11.43 6.28
CA GLY A 90 0.52 11.56 7.17
C GLY A 90 1.83 11.19 6.47
N ASP A 91 1.92 11.43 5.17
CA ASP A 91 3.03 10.98 4.33
C ASP A 91 3.79 12.16 3.70
N CYS A 92 5.09 12.00 3.53
CA CYS A 92 5.92 12.83 2.68
C CYS A 92 6.08 12.19 1.32
N ILE A 93 5.77 12.94 0.27
CA ILE A 93 5.73 12.48 -1.12
C ILE A 93 6.82 13.18 -1.93
N ALA A 94 7.52 12.42 -2.75
CA ALA A 94 8.40 12.92 -3.80
C ALA A 94 7.74 12.68 -5.16
N ASN A 95 7.74 13.69 -6.03
CA ASN A 95 7.22 13.60 -7.38
C ASN A 95 8.37 13.56 -8.39
N THR A 96 8.40 12.55 -9.26
CA THR A 96 9.45 12.31 -10.26
C THR A 96 8.92 12.24 -11.68
#